data_AF-A0A5N8XY30-F1
#
_entry.id   AF-A0A5N8XY30-F1
#
_cell.length_a   1.000
_cell.length_b   1.000
_cell.length_c   1.000
_cell.angle_alpha   90.00
_cell.angle_beta   90.00
_cell.angle_gamma   90.00
#
_symmetry.space_group_name_H-M   'P 1'
#
loop_
_entity.id
_entity.type
_entity.pdbx_description
1 polymer ?
#
loop_
_entity_poly.entity_id
_entity_poly.type
_entity_poly.pdbx_seq_one_letter_code
_entity_poly.pdbx_strand_id
1 'polypeptide(L)' 'GDPARVVASADRIATELGWKARYGVEDMISSAWEGWVRRHPEAESPA' A
#
# COMPACT_ATOMS: atom_id res chain seq x y z
N GLY A 1 -13.90 -14.49 15.44
CA GLY A 1 -13.74 -13.61 14.28
C GLY A 1 -12.89 -12.45 14.69
N ASP A 2 -12.27 -11.75 13.73
CA ASP A 2 -11.46 -10.57 14.01
C ASP A 2 -12.33 -9.41 14.52
N PRO A 3 -11.76 -8.52 15.36
CA PRO A 3 -12.49 -7.36 15.85
C PRO A 3 -12.78 -6.38 14.70
N ALA A 4 -13.76 -5.48 14.92
CA ALA A 4 -14.15 -4.46 13.95
C ALA A 4 -12.99 -3.54 13.51
N ARG A 5 -11.88 -3.51 14.26
CA ARG A 5 -10.69 -2.74 13.93
C ARG A 5 -9.43 -3.44 14.41
N VAL A 6 -8.47 -3.58 13.50
CA VAL A 6 -7.10 -4.02 13.79
C VAL A 6 -6.15 -3.02 13.13
N VAL A 7 -5.49 -2.18 13.94
CA VAL A 7 -4.51 -1.19 13.47
C VAL A 7 -3.30 -1.23 14.40
N ALA A 8 -2.11 -1.46 13.85
CA ALA A 8 -0.86 -1.47 14.61
C ALA A 8 -0.33 -0.05 14.84
N SER A 9 0.30 0.18 16.00
CA SER A 9 1.07 1.41 16.23
C SER A 9 2.40 1.36 15.46
N ALA A 10 2.79 2.51 14.89
CA ALA A 10 4.10 2.73 14.26
C ALA A 10 5.05 3.55 15.15
N ASP A 11 4.69 3.81 16.41
CA ASP A 11 5.42 4.75 17.27
C ASP A 11 6.85 4.27 17.53
N ARG A 12 7.02 2.97 17.81
CA ARG A 12 8.33 2.39 18.14
C ARG A 12 9.35 2.58 17.01
N ILE A 13 8.97 2.25 15.78
CA ILE A 13 9.87 2.38 14.63
C ILE A 13 10.14 3.84 14.30
N ALA A 14 9.17 4.73 14.53
CA ALA A 14 9.36 6.17 14.37
C ALA A 14 10.37 6.72 15.39
N THR A 15 10.25 6.33 16.66
CA THR A 15 11.16 6.79 17.73
C THR A 15 12.56 6.20 17.61
N GLU A 16 12.67 4.88 17.42
CA GLU A 16 13.97 4.21 17.46
C GLU A 16 14.77 4.41 16.17
N LEU A 17 14.10 4.50 15.02
CA LEU A 17 14.76 4.51 13.70
C LEU A 17 14.50 5.79 12.90
N GLY A 18 13.75 6.75 13.44
CA GLY A 18 13.34 7.95 12.69
C GLY A 18 12.47 7.62 11.49
N TRP A 19 11.83 6.44 11.48
CA TRP A 19 11.04 5.99 10.34
C TRP A 19 9.74 6.79 10.21
N LYS A 20 9.35 7.08 8.96
CA LYS A 20 8.09 7.73 8.64
C LYS A 20 7.50 7.11 7.39
N ALA A 21 6.19 6.82 7.41
CA ALA A 21 5.45 6.44 6.21
C ALA A 21 5.54 7.56 5.17
N ARG A 22 5.89 7.19 3.93
CA ARG A 22 6.04 8.13 2.81
C ARG A 22 4.92 8.04 1.78
N TYR A 23 4.13 6.97 1.83
CA TYR A 23 3.10 6.64 0.85
C TYR A 23 1.74 6.54 1.53
N GLY A 24 0.73 7.15 0.91
CA GLY A 24 -0.67 7.02 1.29
C GLY A 24 -1.34 5.79 0.68
N VAL A 25 -2.64 5.65 0.93
CA VAL A 25 -3.43 4.52 0.39
C VAL A 25 -3.52 4.59 -1.13
N GLU A 26 -3.70 5.79 -1.68
CA GLU A 26 -3.79 6.03 -3.12
C GLU A 26 -2.48 5.65 -3.83
N ASP A 27 -1.33 5.96 -3.22
CA ASP A 27 -0.01 5.59 -3.74
C ASP A 27 0.17 4.06 -3.75
N MET A 28 -0.25 3.40 -2.66
CA MET A 28 -0.20 1.94 -2.54
C MET A 28 -1.09 1.26 -3.60
N ILE A 29 -2.30 1.77 -3.82
CA ILE A 29 -3.23 1.23 -4.83
C ILE A 29 -2.67 1.44 -6.23
N SER A 30 -2.23 2.66 -6.55
CA SER A 30 -1.72 3.02 -7.87
C SER A 30 -0.50 2.18 -8.24
N SER A 31 0.49 2.10 -7.34
CA SER A 31 1.70 1.31 -7.59
C SER A 31 1.43 -0.20 -7.70
N ALA A 32 0.49 -0.74 -6.93
CA ALA A 32 0.07 -2.12 -7.04
C ALA A 32 -0.62 -2.40 -8.38
N TRP A 33 -1.51 -1.50 -8.82
CA TRP A 33 -2.20 -1.62 -10.10
C TRP A 33 -1.24 -1.53 -11.27
N GLU A 34 -0.38 -0.51 -11.31
CA GLU A 34 0.65 -0.37 -12.34
C GLU A 34 1.56 -1.61 -12.40
N GLY A 35 1.98 -2.13 -11.24
CA GLY A 35 2.79 -3.34 -11.16
C GLY A 35 2.07 -4.59 -11.65
N TRP A 36 0.74 -4.65 -11.49
CA TRP A 36 -0.08 -5.71 -12.02
C TRP A 36 -0.28 -5.58 -13.54
N VAL A 37 -0.62 -4.40 -14.06
CA VAL A 37 -0.77 -4.15 -15.50
C VAL A 37 0.51 -4.45 -16.27
N ARG A 38 1.69 -4.13 -15.72
CA ARG A 38 2.98 -4.52 -16.34
C ARG A 38 3.14 -6.03 -16.54
N ARG A 39 2.47 -6.84 -15.72
CA ARG A 39 2.44 -8.31 -15.85
C ARG A 39 1.25 -8.81 -16.68
N HIS A 40 0.27 -7.95 -16.93
CA HIS A 40 -0.98 -8.22 -17.64
C HIS A 40 -1.27 -7.08 -18.66
N PRO A 41 -0.45 -6.92 -19.71
CA PRO A 41 -0.58 -5.81 -20.66
C PRO A 41 -1.95 -5.75 -21.34
N GLU A 42 -2.66 -6.88 -21.44
CA GLU A 42 -4.03 -6.97 -21.95
C GLU A 42 -5.03 -6.12 -21.16
N ALA A 43 -4.76 -5.85 -19.88
CA ALA A 43 -5.63 -5.06 -19.03
C ALA A 43 -5.45 -3.55 -19.19
N GLU A 44 -4.43 -3.11 -19.96
CA GLU A 44 -4.20 -1.70 -20.28
C GLU A 44 -5.14 -1.20 -21.41
N SER A 45 -5.70 -2.12 -22.21
CA SER A 45 -6.63 -1.77 -23.28
C SER A 45 -8.08 -1.88 -22.80
N PRO A 46 -8.85 -0.79 -22.74
CA PRO A 46 -10.30 -0.91 -22.72
C PRO A 46 -10.73 -1.41 -24.10
N ALA A 47 -11.47 -2.51 -24.13
CA ALA A 47 -12.27 -2.88 -25.30
C ALA A 47 -13.30 -1.77 -25.61
#